data_AF-A0A7C4FEZ7-F1
#
_entry.id   AF-A0A7C4FEZ7-F1
#
_cell.length_a   1.000
_cell.length_b   1.000
_cell.length_c   1.000
_cell.angle_alpha   90.00
_cell.angle_beta   90.00
_cell.angle_gamma   90.00
#
_symmetry.space_group_name_H-M   'P 1'
#
loop_
_entity.id
_entity.type
_entity.pdbx_description
1 polymer ?
#
loop_
_entity_poly.entity_id
_entity_poly.type
_entity_poly.pdbx_seq_one_letter_code
_entity_poly.pdbx_strand_id
1 'polypeptide(L)'
;MSEKKLREPYRSLLEKLVGALRERFGGDLTSVVVYGSVARGEAERDSDVDLLVVVRNLPRSRLARQDLFIEVEEVLEGEVRKLEEDGYRIDFSPIL
;
A
#
# COMPACT_ATOMS: atom_id res chain seq x y z
N MET A 1 -12.64 -8.18 -20.36
CA MET A 1 -12.24 -8.25 -18.94
C MET A 1 -12.72 -6.97 -18.30
N SER A 2 -13.58 -7.04 -17.29
CA SER A 2 -14.12 -5.82 -16.67
C SER A 2 -12.99 -5.12 -15.92
N GLU A 3 -12.69 -3.87 -16.27
CA GLU A 3 -11.76 -3.02 -15.54
C GLU A 3 -12.40 -2.74 -14.17
N LYS A 4 -12.08 -3.57 -13.18
CA LYS A 4 -12.61 -3.40 -11.83
C LYS A 4 -11.95 -2.17 -11.21
N LYS A 5 -12.75 -1.11 -11.02
CA LYS A 5 -12.31 0.14 -10.42
C LYS A 5 -12.15 -0.05 -8.90
N LEU A 6 -11.03 0.40 -8.34
CA LEU A 6 -10.82 0.46 -6.90
C LEU A 6 -11.91 1.32 -6.25
N ARG A 7 -12.45 0.83 -5.12
CA ARG A 7 -13.49 1.53 -4.35
C ARG A 7 -12.86 2.53 -3.38
N GLU A 8 -13.60 3.58 -3.03
CA GLU A 8 -13.21 4.43 -1.90
C GLU A 8 -13.44 3.70 -0.58
N PRO A 9 -12.62 3.97 0.46
CA PRO A 9 -11.50 4.92 0.50
C PRO A 9 -10.17 4.33 -0.01
N TYR A 10 -10.13 3.02 -0.33
CA TYR A 10 -8.92 2.32 -0.74
C TYR A 10 -8.21 2.97 -1.91
N ARG A 11 -8.97 3.47 -2.89
CA ARG A 11 -8.39 4.19 -4.03
C ARG A 11 -7.57 5.40 -3.57
N SER A 12 -8.18 6.31 -2.81
CA SER A 12 -7.52 7.52 -2.33
C SER A 12 -6.31 7.21 -1.44
N LEU A 13 -6.41 6.17 -0.59
CA LEU A 13 -5.31 5.70 0.25
C LEU A 13 -4.15 5.14 -0.59
N LEU A 14 -4.45 4.32 -1.60
CA LEU A 14 -3.45 3.74 -2.49
C LEU A 14 -2.75 4.79 -3.36
N GLU A 15 -3.46 5.84 -3.80
CA GLU A 15 -2.85 6.96 -4.52
C GLU A 15 -1.79 7.68 -3.67
N LYS A 16 -2.06 7.87 -2.37
CA LYS A 16 -1.09 8.43 -1.41
C LYS A 16 0.07 7.48 -1.14
N LEU A 17 -0.21 6.19 -0.98
CA LEU A 17 0.83 5.17 -0.79
C LEU A 17 1.80 5.14 -1.96
N VAL A 18 1.29 5.15 -3.19
CA VAL A 18 2.13 5.21 -4.40
C VAL A 18 2.94 6.51 -4.45
N GLY A 19 2.37 7.63 -4.00
CA GLY A 19 3.10 8.88 -3.83
C GLY A 19 4.30 8.75 -2.88
N ALA A 20 4.07 8.22 -1.69
CA ALA A 20 5.11 8.02 -0.67
C ALA A 20 6.19 7.01 -1.13
N LEU A 21 5.79 5.90 -1.78
CA LEU A 21 6.72 4.95 -2.38
C LEU A 21 7.60 5.59 -3.46
N ARG A 22 7.02 6.47 -4.31
CA ARG A 22 7.78 7.20 -5.33
C ARG A 22 8.75 8.19 -4.72
N GLU A 23 8.37 8.88 -3.65
CA GLU A 23 9.28 9.78 -2.92
C GLU A 23 10.43 8.99 -2.28
N ARG A 24 10.12 7.85 -1.66
CA ARG A 24 11.10 7.02 -0.95
C ARG A 24 12.11 6.32 -1.85
N PHE A 25 11.66 5.78 -2.97
CA PHE A 25 12.47 4.92 -3.85
C PHE A 25 12.84 5.58 -5.17
N GLY A 26 12.19 6.69 -5.54
CA GLY A 26 12.50 7.47 -6.72
C GLY A 26 12.58 6.63 -8.00
N GLY A 27 13.69 6.78 -8.72
CA GLY A 27 13.94 6.04 -9.96
C GLY A 27 14.13 4.53 -9.79
N ASP A 28 14.27 4.02 -8.56
CA ASP A 28 14.40 2.58 -8.31
C ASP A 28 13.05 1.86 -8.13
N LEU A 29 11.96 2.60 -7.92
CA LEU A 29 10.62 2.02 -7.92
C LEU A 29 10.24 1.57 -9.34
N THR A 30 10.10 0.27 -9.54
CA THR A 30 9.75 -0.30 -10.85
C THR A 30 8.25 -0.46 -11.00
N SER A 31 7.58 -1.05 -10.01
CA SER A 31 6.12 -1.23 -10.05
C SER A 31 5.52 -1.42 -8.66
N VAL A 32 4.26 -1.02 -8.50
CA VAL A 32 3.42 -1.35 -7.35
C VAL A 32 2.21 -2.11 -7.88
N VAL A 33 1.97 -3.30 -7.36
CA VAL A 33 0.86 -4.16 -7.76
C VAL A 33 -0.02 -4.40 -6.55
N VAL A 34 -1.30 -4.05 -6.69
CA VAL A 34 -2.33 -4.37 -5.69
C VAL A 34 -3.02 -5.66 -6.13
N TYR A 35 -3.15 -6.60 -5.21
CA TYR A 35 -3.93 -7.83 -5.43
C TYR A 35 -4.95 -8.01 -4.30
N GLY A 36 -5.45 -9.22 -4.09
CA GLY A 36 -6.38 -9.48 -2.99
C GLY A 36 -7.78 -8.89 -3.16
N SER A 37 -8.51 -8.78 -2.06
CA SER A 37 -9.92 -8.32 -2.02
C SER A 37 -10.08 -6.90 -2.56
N VAL A 38 -9.12 -6.02 -2.25
CA VAL A 38 -9.09 -4.62 -2.71
C VAL A 38 -9.06 -4.54 -4.23
N ALA A 39 -8.13 -5.26 -4.90
CA ALA A 39 -8.06 -5.29 -6.36
C ALA A 39 -9.30 -5.92 -7.01
N ARG A 40 -9.97 -6.86 -6.33
CA ARG A 40 -11.21 -7.49 -6.81
C ARG A 40 -12.46 -6.65 -6.56
N GLY A 41 -12.35 -5.52 -5.87
CA GLY A 41 -13.51 -4.69 -5.47
C GLY A 41 -14.41 -5.39 -4.45
N GLU A 42 -13.84 -6.30 -3.67
CA GLU A 42 -14.51 -7.12 -2.64
C GLU A 42 -14.04 -6.73 -1.23
N ALA A 43 -13.24 -5.65 -1.10
CA ALA A 43 -12.78 -5.18 0.19
C ALA A 43 -13.95 -4.73 1.09
N GLU A 44 -13.97 -5.27 2.29
CA GLU A 44 -14.77 -4.83 3.42
C GLU A 44 -13.98 -3.83 4.26
N ARG A 45 -14.60 -3.25 5.29
CA ARG A 45 -13.99 -2.17 6.09
C ARG A 45 -12.74 -2.59 6.85
N ASP A 46 -12.57 -3.87 7.12
CA ASP A 46 -11.43 -4.48 7.79
C ASP A 46 -10.53 -5.30 6.84
N SER A 47 -10.62 -5.03 5.53
CA SER A 47 -9.74 -5.67 4.56
C SER A 47 -8.36 -5.05 4.54
N ASP A 48 -7.36 -5.93 4.59
CA ASP A 48 -5.97 -5.64 4.34
C ASP A 48 -5.73 -5.20 2.88
N VAL A 49 -4.63 -4.48 2.68
CA VAL A 49 -4.14 -4.05 1.37
C VAL A 49 -2.92 -4.90 0.99
N ASP A 50 -3.19 -5.94 0.21
CA ASP A 50 -2.18 -6.84 -0.34
C ASP A 50 -1.36 -6.18 -1.46
N LEU A 51 -0.03 -6.13 -1.28
CA LEU A 51 0.87 -5.38 -2.17
C LEU A 51 2.10 -6.19 -2.58
N LEU A 52 2.46 -6.09 -3.86
CA LEU A 52 3.79 -6.43 -4.36
C LEU A 52 4.48 -5.15 -4.84
N VAL A 53 5.57 -4.78 -4.18
CA VAL A 53 6.37 -3.60 -4.52
C VAL A 53 7.69 -4.07 -5.11
N VAL A 54 7.90 -3.79 -6.39
CA VAL A 54 9.14 -4.15 -7.09
C VAL A 54 10.05 -2.93 -7.12
N VAL A 55 11.16 -3.01 -6.38
CA VAL A 55 12.16 -1.95 -6.28
C VAL A 55 13.54 -2.50 -6.64
N ARG A 56 14.32 -1.73 -7.39
CA ARG A 56 15.71 -2.06 -7.68
C ARG A 56 16.58 -1.87 -6.43
N ASN A 57 17.71 -2.57 -6.38
CA ASN A 57 18.74 -2.37 -5.35
C ASN A 57 18.27 -2.55 -3.89
N LEU A 58 17.20 -3.32 -3.64
CA LEU A 58 16.76 -3.61 -2.27
C LEU A 58 17.83 -4.39 -1.48
N PRO A 59 17.92 -4.16 -0.16
CA PRO A 59 18.80 -4.96 0.70
C PRO A 59 18.42 -6.44 0.62
N ARG A 60 19.40 -7.34 0.79
CA ARG A 60 19.11 -8.79 0.85
C ARG A 60 18.34 -9.21 2.10
N SER A 61 18.47 -8.43 3.18
CA SER A 61 17.78 -8.72 4.44
C SER A 61 16.29 -8.40 4.33
N ARG A 62 15.45 -9.38 4.64
CA ARG A 62 13.99 -9.21 4.70
C ARG A 62 13.58 -8.19 5.75
N LEU A 63 14.25 -8.17 6.91
CA LEU A 63 13.96 -7.18 7.96
C LEU A 63 14.27 -5.77 7.48
N ALA A 64 15.42 -5.57 6.83
CA ALA A 64 15.77 -4.26 6.29
C ALA A 64 14.77 -3.78 5.23
N ARG A 65 14.19 -4.68 4.43
CA ARG A 65 13.11 -4.32 3.49
C ARG A 65 11.83 -3.91 4.20
N GLN A 66 11.51 -4.58 5.31
CA GLN A 66 10.37 -4.22 6.13
C GLN A 66 10.56 -2.83 6.75
N ASP A 67 11.75 -2.54 7.28
CA ASP A 67 12.08 -1.22 7.84
C ASP A 67 11.87 -0.11 6.81
N LEU A 68 12.30 -0.32 5.55
CA LEU A 68 12.07 0.63 4.45
C LEU A 68 10.59 0.88 4.16
N PHE A 69 9.74 -0.12 4.34
CA PHE A 69 8.30 0.03 4.12
C PHE A 69 7.61 0.67 5.33
N ILE A 70 8.05 0.38 6.55
CA ILE A 70 7.56 1.04 7.77
C ILE A 70 7.76 2.56 7.67
N GLU A 71 8.92 3.02 7.19
CA GLU A 71 9.16 4.46 6.91
C GLU A 71 8.11 5.07 5.96
N VAL A 72 7.58 4.28 5.02
CA VAL A 72 6.53 4.71 4.09
C VAL A 72 5.17 4.71 4.79
N GLU A 73 4.86 3.70 5.59
CA GLU A 73 3.62 3.62 6.36
C GLU A 73 3.47 4.78 7.36
N GLU A 74 4.57 5.18 8.01
CA GLU A 74 4.59 6.33 8.93
C GLU A 74 4.09 7.62 8.26
N VAL A 75 4.39 7.84 6.98
CA VAL A 75 3.89 8.98 6.20
C VAL A 75 2.37 8.94 6.03
N LEU A 76 1.78 7.76 6.04
CA LEU A 76 0.34 7.53 5.87
C LEU A 76 -0.41 7.37 7.19
N GLU A 77 0.26 7.39 8.35
CA GLU A 77 -0.36 7.13 9.66
C GLU A 77 -1.56 8.06 9.91
N GLY A 78 -1.44 9.34 9.53
CA GLY A 78 -2.51 10.32 9.68
C GLY A 78 -3.76 10.02 8.83
N GLU A 79 -3.57 9.47 7.63
CA GLU A 79 -4.64 9.00 6.76
C GLU A 79 -5.31 7.74 7.29
N VAL A 80 -4.50 6.76 7.69
CA VAL A 80 -5.00 5.50 8.24
C VAL A 80 -5.82 5.78 9.49
N ARG A 81 -5.32 6.62 10.41
CA ARG A 81 -6.05 7.01 11.63
C ARG A 81 -7.40 7.68 11.33
N LYS A 82 -7.48 8.56 10.34
CA LYS A 82 -8.78 9.16 9.93
C LYS A 82 -9.76 8.11 9.43
N LEU A 83 -9.28 7.13 8.66
CA LEU A 83 -10.12 6.03 8.19
C LEU A 83 -10.54 5.10 9.34
N GLU A 84 -9.67 4.91 10.34
CA GLU A 84 -10.03 4.21 11.57
C GLU A 84 -11.16 4.89 12.32
N GLU A 85 -11.13 6.22 12.45
CA GLU A 85 -12.22 7.01 13.03
C GLU A 85 -13.54 6.85 12.24
N ASP A 86 -13.45 6.67 10.93
CA ASP A 86 -14.58 6.37 10.03
C ASP A 86 -15.02 4.89 10.03
N GLY A 87 -14.40 4.06 10.88
CA GLY A 87 -14.74 2.65 11.10
C GLY A 87 -14.10 1.68 10.11
N TYR A 88 -12.97 2.05 9.50
CA TYR A 88 -12.11 1.14 8.75
C TYR A 88 -11.02 0.56 9.65
N ARG A 89 -10.46 -0.58 9.28
CA ARG A 89 -9.25 -1.17 9.89
C ARG A 89 -8.41 -1.68 8.75
N ILE A 90 -7.40 -0.90 8.36
CA ILE A 90 -6.64 -1.15 7.14
C ILE A 90 -5.19 -1.36 7.52
N ASP A 91 -4.68 -2.55 7.28
CA ASP A 91 -3.26 -2.87 7.35
C ASP A 91 -2.70 -3.04 5.93
N PHE A 92 -1.45 -2.60 5.71
CA PHE A 92 -0.76 -2.91 4.47
C PHE A 92 0.02 -4.21 4.64
N SER A 93 -0.08 -5.09 3.64
CA SER A 93 0.63 -6.37 3.59
C SER A 93 1.60 -6.38 2.41
N PRO A 94 2.78 -5.74 2.54
CA PRO A 94 3.73 -5.61 1.45
C PRO A 94 4.65 -6.81 1.28
N ILE A 95 4.97 -7.11 0.02
CA ILE A 95 6.07 -7.97 -0.39
C ILE A 95 7.06 -7.12 -1.20
N LEU A 96 8.32 -7.09 -0.76
CA LEU A 96 9.45 -6.37 -1.39
C LEU A 96 10.64 -7.31 -1.61
#